data_AF-A0A933G658-F1
#
_entry.id   AF-A0A933G658-F1
#
_cell.length_a   1.000
_cell.length_b   1.000
_cell.length_c   1.000
_cell.angle_alpha   90.00
_cell.angle_beta   90.00
_cell.angle_gamma   90.00
#
_symmetry.space_group_name_H-M   'P 1'
#
loop_
_entity.id
_entity.type
_entity.pdbx_description
1 polymer ?
#
loop_
_entity_poly.entity_id
_entity_poly.type
_entity_poly.pdbx_seq_one_letter_code
_entity_poly.pdbx_strand_id
1 'polypeptide(L)'
;MILRLIPEIPVGANVRELERESMIAASRASARRRWIVRTGLMLGVSAIVLVVLVVGRRDRMAIDEAVRAMDRPVAALQAEIDALGQLPARMPEVPSRVAIAYASDLMREYARTATEPVIVASTARRALILQRDGNAVVIYHEGKVRQEWWSRERFINAWQAQEARIKNWEQERRSQPPRLP
;
A
#
# COMPACT_ATOMS: atom_id res chain seq x y z
N MET A 1 1.99 -73.74 -67.98
CA MET A 1 0.96 -72.71 -67.73
C MET A 1 0.63 -72.74 -66.24
N ILE A 2 1.30 -71.89 -65.45
CA ILE A 2 1.18 -71.87 -63.99
C ILE A 2 0.28 -70.71 -63.61
N LEU A 3 -0.96 -71.02 -63.23
CA LEU A 3 -1.90 -70.08 -62.60
C LEU A 3 -1.38 -69.77 -61.20
N ARG A 4 -0.73 -68.61 -61.03
CA ARG A 4 -0.42 -68.06 -59.71
C ARG A 4 -1.72 -67.58 -59.05
N LEU A 5 -2.13 -68.27 -57.99
CA LEU A 5 -3.11 -67.79 -57.03
C LEU A 5 -2.58 -66.48 -56.41
N ILE A 6 -3.25 -65.38 -56.68
CA ILE A 6 -3.02 -64.10 -56.00
C ILE A 6 -3.71 -64.21 -54.63
N PRO A 7 -2.99 -64.15 -53.51
CA PRO A 7 -3.63 -64.16 -52.20
C PRO A 7 -4.46 -62.89 -52.03
N GLU A 8 -5.75 -63.04 -51.77
CA GLU A 8 -6.63 -61.94 -51.36
C GLU A 8 -6.12 -61.38 -50.04
N ILE A 9 -5.48 -60.21 -50.09
CA ILE A 9 -5.06 -59.48 -48.89
C ILE A 9 -6.34 -59.07 -48.15
N PRO A 10 -6.51 -59.40 -46.85
CA PRO A 10 -7.69 -59.01 -46.11
C PRO A 10 -7.71 -57.49 -45.89
N VAL A 11 -8.32 -56.77 -46.83
CA VAL A 11 -8.42 -55.31 -46.85
C VAL A 11 -9.02 -54.74 -45.55
N GLY A 12 -9.84 -55.52 -44.84
CA GLY A 12 -10.47 -55.11 -43.58
C GLY A 12 -9.58 -55.09 -42.34
N ALA A 13 -8.44 -55.80 -42.31
CA ALA A 13 -7.57 -55.84 -41.14
C ALA A 13 -6.77 -54.52 -40.97
N ASN A 14 -6.26 -53.99 -42.08
CA ASN A 14 -5.46 -52.76 -42.09
C ASN A 14 -6.27 -51.50 -41.72
N VAL A 15 -7.57 -51.47 -42.07
CA VAL A 15 -8.44 -50.32 -41.75
C VAL A 15 -8.66 -50.20 -40.23
N ARG A 16 -8.89 -51.32 -39.54
CA ARG A 16 -9.10 -51.33 -38.08
C ARG A 16 -7.83 -50.96 -37.29
N GLU A 17 -6.66 -51.28 -37.84
CA GLU A 17 -5.37 -50.92 -37.23
C GLU A 17 -5.08 -49.42 -37.36
N LEU A 18 -5.30 -48.86 -38.56
CA LEU A 18 -5.18 -47.41 -38.80
C LEU A 18 -6.17 -46.59 -37.96
N GLU A 19 -7.40 -47.05 -37.80
CA GLU A 19 -8.38 -46.40 -36.91
C GLU A 19 -7.90 -46.38 -35.46
N ARG A 20 -7.38 -47.51 -34.95
CA ARG A 20 -6.82 -47.58 -33.59
C ARG A 20 -5.63 -46.65 -33.41
N GLU A 21 -4.70 -46.60 -34.37
CA GLU A 21 -3.55 -45.71 -34.33
C GLU A 21 -3.98 -44.23 -34.31
N SER A 22 -4.98 -43.87 -35.12
CA SER A 22 -5.53 -42.51 -35.16
C SER A 22 -6.19 -42.10 -33.83
N MET A 23 -6.93 -43.02 -33.18
CA MET A 23 -7.54 -42.80 -31.86
C MET A 23 -6.48 -42.65 -30.76
N ILE A 24 -5.41 -43.45 -30.81
CA ILE A 24 -4.28 -43.35 -29.88
C ILE A 24 -3.54 -42.01 -30.09
N ALA A 25 -3.34 -41.58 -31.33
CA ALA A 25 -2.73 -40.29 -31.64
C ALA A 25 -3.61 -39.12 -31.14
N ALA A 26 -4.92 -39.17 -31.36
CA ALA A 26 -5.87 -38.14 -30.93
C ALA A 26 -5.96 -38.05 -29.38
N SER A 27 -6.00 -39.18 -28.69
CA SER A 27 -6.00 -39.23 -27.22
C SER A 27 -4.68 -38.71 -26.63
N ARG A 28 -3.53 -39.06 -27.21
CA ARG A 28 -2.22 -38.50 -26.82
C ARG A 28 -2.15 -36.99 -27.07
N ALA A 29 -2.68 -36.51 -28.19
CA ALA A 29 -2.72 -35.08 -28.50
C ALA A 29 -3.59 -34.31 -27.49
N SER A 30 -4.76 -34.82 -27.13
CA SER A 30 -5.63 -34.18 -26.11
C SER A 30 -5.03 -34.22 -24.71
N ALA A 31 -4.32 -35.29 -24.34
CA ALA A 31 -3.58 -35.37 -23.08
C ALA A 31 -2.44 -34.33 -23.02
N ARG A 32 -1.66 -34.20 -24.11
CA ARG A 32 -0.61 -33.17 -24.21
C ARG A 32 -1.17 -31.76 -24.10
N ARG A 33 -2.29 -31.46 -24.78
CA ARG A 33 -2.96 -30.15 -24.69
C ARG A 33 -3.39 -29.84 -23.26
N ARG A 34 -4.05 -30.78 -22.57
CA ARG A 34 -4.44 -30.61 -21.16
C ARG A 34 -3.23 -30.38 -20.25
N TRP A 35 -2.14 -31.11 -20.48
CA TRP A 35 -0.92 -30.94 -19.72
C TRP A 35 -0.29 -29.54 -19.93
N ILE A 36 -0.19 -29.08 -21.18
CA ILE A 36 0.33 -27.75 -21.51
C ILE A 36 -0.53 -26.65 -20.86
N VAL A 37 -1.86 -26.75 -20.99
CA VAL A 37 -2.78 -25.77 -20.39
C VAL A 37 -2.67 -25.75 -18.87
N ARG A 38 -2.61 -26.92 -18.23
CA ARG A 38 -2.47 -27.03 -16.76
C ARG A 38 -1.15 -26.45 -16.28
N THR A 39 -0.04 -26.77 -16.94
CA THR A 39 1.29 -26.25 -16.59
C THR A 39 1.36 -24.75 -16.82
N GLY A 40 0.83 -24.26 -17.94
CA GLY A 40 0.75 -22.82 -18.22
C GLY A 40 -0.09 -22.07 -17.18
N LEU A 41 -1.23 -22.64 -16.77
CA LEU A 41 -2.07 -22.06 -15.72
C LEU A 41 -1.33 -22.02 -14.36
N MET A 42 -0.67 -23.12 -13.97
CA MET A 42 0.09 -23.18 -12.73
C MET A 42 1.25 -22.17 -12.70
N LEU A 43 1.98 -22.04 -13.81
CA LEU A 43 3.04 -21.05 -13.96
C LEU A 43 2.48 -19.63 -13.91
N GLY A 44 1.38 -19.36 -14.62
CA GLY A 44 0.72 -18.06 -14.64
C GLY A 44 0.25 -17.64 -13.24
N VAL A 45 -0.46 -18.51 -12.54
CA VAL A 45 -0.92 -18.25 -11.16
C VAL A 45 0.27 -18.04 -10.22
N SER A 46 1.32 -18.87 -10.34
CA SER A 46 2.52 -18.74 -9.50
C SER A 46 3.25 -17.42 -9.75
N ALA A 47 3.34 -16.97 -11.01
CA ALA A 47 3.91 -15.68 -11.36
C ALA A 47 3.09 -14.52 -10.76
N ILE A 48 1.75 -14.58 -10.87
CA ILE A 48 0.85 -13.57 -10.28
C ILE A 48 1.05 -13.50 -8.76
N VAL A 49 1.06 -14.65 -8.07
CA VAL A 49 1.27 -14.72 -6.62
C VAL A 49 2.61 -14.11 -6.24
N LEU A 50 3.68 -14.45 -6.97
CA LEU A 50 5.02 -13.91 -6.70
C LEU A 50 5.06 -12.39 -6.89
N VAL A 51 4.44 -11.87 -7.96
CA VAL A 51 4.34 -10.41 -8.19
C VAL A 51 3.60 -9.73 -7.04
N VAL A 52 2.44 -10.25 -6.63
CA VAL A 52 1.65 -9.69 -5.52
C VAL A 52 2.46 -9.70 -4.21
N LEU A 53 3.20 -10.78 -3.94
CA LEU A 53 4.06 -10.87 -2.75
C LEU A 53 5.21 -9.85 -2.77
N VAL A 54 5.92 -9.74 -3.88
CA VAL A 54 7.05 -8.81 -4.03
C VAL A 54 6.58 -7.37 -3.90
N VAL A 55 5.49 -7.02 -4.58
CA VAL A 55 4.93 -5.67 -4.55
C VAL A 55 4.34 -5.36 -3.16
N GLY A 56 3.66 -6.32 -2.53
CA GLY A 56 3.15 -6.15 -1.18
C GLY A 56 4.26 -5.94 -0.15
N ARG A 57 5.40 -6.63 -0.30
CA ARG A 57 6.58 -6.42 0.53
C ARG A 57 7.22 -5.05 0.28
N ARG A 58 7.31 -4.61 -0.98
CA ARG A 58 7.80 -3.28 -1.34
C ARG A 58 6.96 -2.18 -0.68
N ASP A 59 5.63 -2.28 -0.76
CA ASP A 59 4.73 -1.29 -0.15
C ASP A 59 4.91 -1.23 1.38
N ARG A 60 4.99 -2.37 2.06
CA ARG A 60 5.26 -2.42 3.50
C ARG A 60 6.60 -1.78 3.85
N MET A 61 7.66 -2.08 3.11
CA MET A 61 8.97 -1.45 3.33
C MET A 61 8.94 0.06 3.10
N ALA A 62 8.19 0.54 2.11
CA ALA A 62 8.04 1.96 1.84
C ALA A 62 7.30 2.69 2.98
N ILE A 63 6.27 2.07 3.56
CA ILE A 63 5.56 2.56 4.74
C ILE A 63 6.50 2.59 5.95
N ASP A 64 7.15 1.45 6.25
CA ASP A 64 8.04 1.31 7.39
C ASP A 64 9.20 2.32 7.32
N GLU A 65 9.80 2.50 6.14
CA GLU A 65 10.86 3.48 5.95
C GLU A 65 10.36 4.92 6.16
N ALA A 66 9.16 5.26 5.65
CA ALA A 66 8.60 6.59 5.83
C ALA A 66 8.31 6.89 7.31
N VAL A 67 7.75 5.93 8.04
CA VAL A 67 7.49 6.05 9.47
C VAL A 67 8.79 6.11 10.26
N ARG A 68 9.73 5.18 10.04
CA ARG A 68 11.04 5.17 10.73
C ARG A 68 11.88 6.41 10.46
N ALA A 69 11.76 7.01 9.28
CA ALA A 69 12.46 8.26 8.97
C ALA A 69 12.00 9.42 9.89
N MET A 70 10.82 9.32 10.49
CA MET A 70 10.29 10.29 11.45
C MET A 70 10.68 9.99 12.90
N ASP A 71 11.22 8.81 13.23
CA ASP A 71 11.57 8.43 14.61
C ASP A 71 12.45 9.49 15.29
N ARG A 72 13.52 9.93 14.61
CA ARG A 72 14.45 10.91 15.16
C ARG A 72 13.83 12.32 15.28
N PRO A 73 13.21 12.89 14.23
CA PRO A 73 12.48 14.15 14.35
C PRO A 73 11.40 14.15 15.42
N VAL A 74 10.63 13.06 15.56
CA VAL A 74 9.56 12.94 16.56
C VAL A 74 10.12 12.84 17.96
N ALA A 75 11.20 12.08 18.17
CA ALA A 75 11.88 12.02 19.46
C ALA A 75 12.45 13.39 19.88
N ALA A 76 13.08 14.12 18.94
CA ALA A 76 13.56 15.47 19.20
C ALA A 76 12.42 16.45 19.49
N LEU A 77 11.31 16.35 18.75
CA LEU A 77 10.11 17.13 19.00
C LEU A 77 9.52 16.83 20.39
N GLN A 78 9.48 15.57 20.80
CA GLN A 78 9.03 15.19 22.14
C GLN A 78 9.94 15.77 23.23
N ALA A 79 11.25 15.71 23.05
CA ALA A 79 12.20 16.29 24.02
C ALA A 79 12.01 17.81 24.19
N GLU A 80 11.78 18.54 23.09
CA GLU A 80 11.45 19.97 23.13
C GLU A 80 10.10 20.25 23.80
N ILE A 81 9.09 19.41 23.55
CA ILE A 81 7.79 19.51 24.22
C ILE A 81 7.95 19.25 25.73
N ASP A 82 8.73 18.25 26.12
CA ASP A 82 8.98 17.93 27.53
C ASP A 82 9.75 19.07 28.23
N ALA A 83 10.62 19.79 27.51
CA ALA A 83 11.36 20.94 28.04
C ALA A 83 10.50 22.23 28.11
N LEU A 84 9.70 22.51 27.09
CA LEU A 84 8.90 23.74 26.98
C LEU A 84 7.52 23.63 27.63
N GLY A 85 7.02 22.41 27.84
CA GLY A 85 5.64 22.12 28.22
C GLY A 85 4.63 22.39 27.09
N GLN A 86 5.08 22.65 25.87
CA GLN A 86 4.24 23.01 24.73
C GLN A 86 4.92 22.74 23.38
N LEU A 87 4.14 22.72 22.30
CA LEU A 87 4.66 22.61 20.93
C LEU A 87 5.62 23.77 20.60
N PRO A 88 6.85 23.49 20.11
CA PRO A 88 7.83 24.49 19.74
C PRO A 88 7.39 25.27 18.49
N ALA A 89 7.92 26.48 18.31
CA ALA A 89 7.56 27.32 17.17
C ALA A 89 8.04 26.76 15.81
N ARG A 90 9.09 25.94 15.84
CA ARG A 90 9.70 25.32 14.66
C ARG A 90 9.93 23.85 14.92
N MET A 91 9.91 23.05 13.86
CA MET A 91 10.34 21.66 13.93
C MET A 91 11.83 21.62 14.28
N PRO A 92 12.28 20.76 15.21
CA PRO A 92 13.70 20.60 15.51
C PRO A 92 14.47 20.21 14.25
N GLU A 93 15.61 20.85 14.03
CA GLU A 93 16.47 20.60 12.86
C GLU A 93 17.23 19.29 13.03
N VAL A 94 16.57 18.18 12.68
CA VAL A 94 17.15 16.85 12.69
C VAL A 94 17.32 16.38 11.24
N PRO A 95 18.50 15.86 10.85
CA PRO A 95 18.70 15.27 9.54
C PRO A 95 17.67 14.16 9.29
N SER A 96 16.76 14.39 8.35
CA SER A 96 15.74 13.43 7.94
C SER A 96 15.84 13.18 6.44
N ARG A 97 15.56 11.94 6.04
CA ARG A 97 15.46 11.57 4.63
C ARG A 97 14.15 12.03 3.99
N VAL A 98 13.19 12.47 4.81
CA VAL A 98 11.87 12.91 4.36
C VAL A 98 11.66 14.38 4.73
N ALA A 99 11.10 15.13 3.79
CA ALA A 99 10.63 16.49 4.08
C ALA A 99 9.37 16.41 4.96
N ILE A 100 9.34 17.20 6.03
CA ILE A 100 8.24 17.26 6.99
C ILE A 100 7.63 18.66 6.92
N ALA A 101 6.34 18.73 6.58
CA ALA A 101 5.54 19.94 6.70
C ALA A 101 5.03 20.04 8.14
N TYR A 102 5.40 21.12 8.84
CA TYR A 102 5.07 21.33 10.25
C TYR A 102 3.91 22.33 10.44
N ALA A 103 3.26 22.25 11.59
CA ALA A 103 2.12 23.08 11.99
C ALA A 103 2.43 24.59 11.98
N SER A 104 1.47 25.35 11.48
CA SER A 104 1.45 26.82 11.60
C SER A 104 1.20 27.26 13.05
N ASP A 105 1.46 28.54 13.33
CA ASP A 105 1.28 29.15 14.65
C ASP A 105 -0.14 28.92 15.21
N LEU A 106 -1.15 29.17 14.38
CA LEU A 106 -2.56 28.96 14.73
C LEU A 106 -2.86 27.51 15.13
N MET A 107 -2.31 26.55 14.38
CA MET A 107 -2.54 25.13 14.64
C MET A 107 -1.86 24.66 15.93
N ARG A 108 -0.68 25.22 16.26
CA ARG A 108 -0.01 24.95 17.54
C ARG A 108 -0.77 25.53 18.72
N GLU A 109 -1.31 26.75 18.60
CA GLU A 109 -2.14 27.34 19.65
C GLU A 109 -3.42 26.53 19.87
N TYR A 110 -4.10 26.14 18.80
CA TYR A 110 -5.27 25.26 18.87
C TYR A 110 -4.92 23.94 19.58
N ALA A 111 -3.83 23.28 19.18
CA ALA A 111 -3.38 22.02 19.74
C ALA A 111 -3.10 22.07 21.25
N ARG A 112 -2.71 23.24 21.80
CA ARG A 112 -2.51 23.41 23.26
C ARG A 112 -3.82 23.34 24.04
N THR A 113 -4.94 23.72 23.42
CA THR A 113 -6.26 23.78 24.06
C THR A 113 -7.17 22.61 23.67
N ALA A 114 -6.84 21.90 22.59
CA ALA A 114 -7.64 20.79 22.09
C ALA A 114 -7.53 19.56 23.02
N THR A 115 -8.68 18.95 23.30
CA THR A 115 -8.77 17.65 23.99
C THR A 115 -8.62 16.47 23.03
N GLU A 116 -8.86 16.70 21.74
CA GLU A 116 -8.74 15.70 20.69
C GLU A 116 -7.31 15.67 20.10
N PRO A 117 -6.88 14.53 19.52
CA PRO A 117 -5.60 14.45 18.83
C PRO A 117 -5.54 15.40 17.62
N VAL A 118 -4.45 16.17 17.51
CA VAL A 118 -4.23 17.16 16.45
C VAL A 118 -3.04 16.75 15.58
N ILE A 119 -3.23 16.75 14.26
CA ILE A 119 -2.15 16.54 13.29
C ILE A 119 -1.27 17.80 13.30
N VAL A 120 -0.01 17.64 13.69
CA VAL A 120 0.95 18.75 13.81
C VAL A 120 2.07 18.69 12.78
N ALA A 121 2.26 17.54 12.13
CA ALA A 121 3.18 17.44 11.00
C ALA A 121 2.79 16.32 10.05
N SER A 122 3.25 16.39 8.81
CA SER A 122 3.11 15.30 7.85
C SER A 122 4.26 15.27 6.84
N THR A 123 4.58 14.09 6.31
CA THR A 123 5.49 13.94 5.18
C THR A 123 4.77 14.21 3.86
N ALA A 124 5.54 14.38 2.78
CA ALA A 124 5.00 14.28 1.43
C ALA A 124 4.29 12.92 1.20
N ARG A 125 3.33 12.91 0.28
CA ARG A 125 2.59 11.70 -0.11
C ARG A 125 3.56 10.69 -0.73
N ARG A 126 3.52 9.44 -0.26
CA ARG A 126 4.23 8.31 -0.87
C ARG A 126 3.26 7.50 -1.71
N ALA A 127 3.61 7.29 -2.97
CA ALA A 127 2.86 6.43 -3.86
C ALA A 127 3.15 4.95 -3.54
N LEU A 128 2.10 4.15 -3.42
CA LEU A 128 2.17 2.70 -3.22
C LEU A 128 1.56 2.00 -4.45
N ILE A 129 1.96 0.75 -4.68
CA ILE A 129 1.57 0.04 -5.92
C ILE A 129 0.28 -0.77 -5.73
N LEU A 130 0.19 -1.53 -4.63
CA LEU A 130 -1.01 -2.33 -4.30
C LEU A 130 -1.87 -1.66 -3.24
N GLN A 131 -1.24 -0.97 -2.29
CA GLN A 131 -1.94 -0.28 -1.21
C GLN A 131 -2.34 1.14 -1.60
N ARG A 132 -3.20 1.76 -0.78
CA ARG A 132 -3.56 3.17 -0.96
C ARG A 132 -2.38 4.06 -0.59
N ASP A 133 -2.03 4.98 -1.48
CA ASP A 133 -1.11 6.08 -1.20
C ASP A 133 -1.41 6.73 0.15
N GLY A 134 -0.37 7.28 0.78
CA GLY A 134 -0.52 7.85 2.11
C GLY A 134 0.65 8.73 2.53
N ASN A 135 0.59 9.11 3.79
CA ASN A 135 1.52 10.03 4.42
C ASN A 135 1.88 9.47 5.79
N ALA A 136 3.12 9.69 6.21
CA ALA A 136 3.47 9.53 7.60
C ALA A 136 3.09 10.83 8.32
N VAL A 137 2.30 10.72 9.40
CA VAL A 137 1.72 11.85 10.12
C VAL A 137 2.23 11.87 11.55
N VAL A 138 2.41 13.07 12.10
CA VAL A 138 2.73 13.30 13.51
C VAL A 138 1.51 13.90 14.18
N ILE A 139 1.07 13.26 15.24
CA ILE A 139 -0.14 13.59 15.99
C ILE A 139 0.29 14.01 17.39
N TYR A 140 -0.17 15.17 17.82
CA TYR A 140 0.00 15.70 19.17
C TYR A 140 -1.29 15.46 19.97
N HIS A 141 -1.16 14.95 21.18
CA HIS A 141 -2.25 14.78 22.12
C HIS A 141 -1.70 14.81 23.54
N GLU A 142 -2.24 15.68 24.40
CA GLU A 142 -1.90 15.73 25.84
C GLU A 142 -0.38 15.80 26.14
N GLY A 143 0.36 16.65 25.41
CA GLY A 143 1.81 16.80 25.62
C GLY A 143 2.66 15.66 25.05
N LYS A 144 2.04 14.69 24.37
CA LYS A 144 2.73 13.59 23.70
C LYS A 144 2.58 13.67 22.19
N VAL A 145 3.67 13.35 21.49
CA VAL A 145 3.67 13.16 20.04
C VAL A 145 3.82 11.70 19.69
N ARG A 146 3.03 11.26 18.71
CA ARG A 146 3.11 9.93 18.13
C ARG A 146 3.04 10.02 16.62
N GLN A 147 3.59 9.02 15.96
CA GLN A 147 3.60 8.93 14.51
C GLN A 147 2.77 7.75 14.03
N GLU A 148 2.08 7.94 12.91
CA GLU A 148 1.31 6.89 12.25
C GLU A 148 1.42 6.98 10.72
N TRP A 149 1.15 5.87 10.05
CA TRP A 149 0.91 5.87 8.60
C TRP A 149 -0.58 6.02 8.33
N TRP A 150 -0.98 7.06 7.60
CA TRP A 150 -2.36 7.27 7.19
C TRP A 150 -2.49 7.20 5.67
N SER A 151 -3.54 6.53 5.20
CA SER A 151 -3.93 6.61 3.79
C SER A 151 -4.32 8.05 3.44
N ARG A 152 -4.19 8.41 2.17
CA ARG A 152 -4.50 9.75 1.66
C ARG A 152 -5.93 10.18 2.01
N GLU A 153 -6.88 9.26 1.85
CA GLU A 153 -8.30 9.51 2.16
C GLU A 153 -8.50 9.82 3.65
N ARG A 154 -7.93 8.99 4.53
CA ARG A 154 -7.99 9.22 5.98
C ARG A 154 -7.33 10.55 6.35
N PHE A 155 -6.18 10.85 5.77
CA PHE A 155 -5.46 12.10 6.00
C PHE A 155 -6.27 13.31 5.57
N ILE A 156 -6.81 13.33 4.34
CA ILE A 156 -7.60 14.46 3.84
C ILE A 156 -8.83 14.67 4.71
N ASN A 157 -9.58 13.62 5.04
CA ASN A 157 -10.79 13.74 5.85
C ASN A 157 -10.48 14.27 7.25
N ALA A 158 -9.45 13.74 7.91
CA ALA A 158 -9.04 14.19 9.24
C ALA A 158 -8.47 15.61 9.23
N TRP A 159 -7.72 15.97 8.20
CA TRP A 159 -7.16 17.31 8.02
C TRP A 159 -8.27 18.36 7.82
N GLN A 160 -9.23 18.09 6.93
CA GLN A 160 -10.38 18.98 6.71
C GLN A 160 -11.24 19.14 7.96
N ALA A 161 -11.49 18.05 8.70
CA ALA A 161 -12.20 18.11 9.96
C ALA A 161 -11.45 18.97 10.99
N GLN A 162 -10.13 18.83 11.07
CA GLN A 162 -9.29 19.65 11.93
C GLN A 162 -9.31 21.13 11.52
N GLU A 163 -9.19 21.45 10.23
CA GLU A 163 -9.27 22.83 9.74
C GLU A 163 -10.62 23.48 10.09
N ALA A 164 -11.73 22.75 9.95
CA ALA A 164 -13.04 23.24 10.34
C ALA A 164 -13.12 23.54 11.86
N ARG A 165 -12.57 22.64 12.70
CA ARG A 165 -12.50 22.88 14.15
C ARG A 165 -11.62 24.07 14.52
N ILE A 166 -10.45 24.21 13.89
CA ILE A 166 -9.54 25.36 14.10
C ILE A 166 -10.25 26.65 13.73
N LYS A 167 -10.97 26.69 12.60
CA LYS A 167 -11.72 27.86 12.16
C LYS A 167 -12.82 28.25 13.15
N ASN A 168 -13.58 27.29 13.64
CA ASN A 168 -14.64 27.53 14.63
C ASN A 168 -14.04 28.04 15.95
N TRP A 169 -12.98 27.39 16.44
CA TRP A 169 -12.25 27.80 17.64
C TRP A 169 -11.67 29.22 17.50
N GLU A 170 -11.11 29.56 16.34
CA GLU A 170 -10.58 30.90 16.08
C GLU A 170 -11.70 31.96 16.08
N GLN A 171 -12.86 31.64 15.52
CA GLN A 171 -14.02 32.52 15.53
C GLN A 171 -14.55 32.75 16.96
N GLU A 172 -14.63 31.70 17.77
CA GLU A 172 -15.02 31.78 19.19
C GLU A 172 -14.00 32.59 20.00
N ARG A 173 -12.70 32.42 19.74
CA ARG A 173 -11.65 33.20 20.40
C ARG A 173 -11.75 34.68 20.06
N ARG A 174 -12.03 35.02 18.80
CA ARG A 174 -12.15 36.40 18.32
C ARG A 174 -13.44 37.09 18.76
N SER A 175 -14.50 36.34 19.08
CA SER A 175 -15.76 36.92 19.56
C SER A 175 -15.70 37.33 21.04
N GLN A 176 -14.73 36.81 21.80
CA GLN A 176 -14.50 37.25 23.17
C GLN A 176 -13.84 38.64 23.18
N PRO A 177 -14.36 39.60 23.98
CA PRO A 177 -13.76 40.92 24.08
C PRO A 177 -12.30 40.82 24.57
N PRO A 178 -11.39 41.67 24.05
CA PRO A 178 -9.99 41.63 24.45
C PRO A 178 -9.88 41.89 25.96
N ARG A 179 -9.26 40.94 26.67
CA ARG A 179 -8.92 41.14 28.08
C ARG A 179 -7.73 42.10 28.12
N LEU A 180 -7.99 43.36 28.44
CA LEU A 180 -6.93 44.32 28.76
C LEU A 180 -6.34 43.95 30.13
N PRO A 181 -5.00 44.01 30.30
CA PRO A 181 -4.33 43.77 31.57
C PRO A 181 -4.66 44.84 32.61
#